data_AF-A0A453F2R4-F1
#
_entry.id   AF-A0A453F2R4-F1
#
_cell.length_a   1.000
_cell.length_b   1.000
_cell.length_c   1.000
_cell.angle_alpha   90.00
_cell.angle_beta   90.00
_cell.angle_gamma   90.00
#
_symmetry.space_group_name_H-M   'P 1'
#
loop_
_entity.id
_entity.type
_entity.pdbx_description
1 polymer ?
#
loop_
_entity_poly.entity_id
_entity_poly.type
_entity_poly.pdbx_seq_one_letter_code
_entity_poly.pdbx_strand_id
1 'polypeptide(L)'
;MMSPTTAAAATATAAAFLSAAPASSSSTHRRRSRRAAISASLSSEEPLLIRAARGEDGLPRPPAWMMRQAGRYMASYQALSKRHPSFRERSETTDLIVEITLQPWHAFAPDGVILFSDILTPLPAIGVPFDISESKGPVIQSPVRTEEQVRELVPIDLDKLQFVGESLKILRSEVTPIHLRA
;
A
#
# COMPACT_ATOMS: atom_id res chain seq x y z
N MET A 1 13.90 -66.57 3.24
CA MET A 1 15.30 -67.03 3.37
C MET A 1 16.11 -66.29 2.32
N MET A 2 16.85 -65.27 2.77
CA MET A 2 18.32 -65.19 2.69
C MET A 2 18.85 -64.85 1.30
N SER A 3 19.19 -63.57 1.14
CA SER A 3 20.27 -63.12 0.23
C SER A 3 21.59 -63.82 0.60
N PRO A 4 22.56 -63.83 -0.34
CA PRO A 4 23.80 -63.13 0.01
C PRO A 4 24.42 -62.32 -1.13
N THR A 5 24.84 -61.12 -0.75
CA THR A 5 26.07 -60.35 -1.04
C THR A 5 27.12 -60.97 -1.99
N THR A 6 27.67 -60.15 -2.91
CA THR A 6 29.14 -59.92 -3.06
C THR A 6 29.42 -58.61 -3.81
N ALA A 7 30.32 -57.81 -3.24
CA ALA A 7 30.85 -56.56 -3.78
C ALA A 7 32.10 -56.80 -4.63
N ALA A 8 32.37 -55.95 -5.61
CA ALA A 8 33.71 -55.79 -6.20
C ALA A 8 33.92 -54.31 -6.60
N ALA A 9 34.97 -53.72 -6.03
CA ALA A 9 35.49 -52.40 -6.35
C ALA A 9 36.50 -52.51 -7.51
N ALA A 10 36.57 -51.48 -8.36
CA ALA A 10 37.72 -51.21 -9.21
C ALA A 10 37.87 -49.70 -9.43
N THR A 11 39.10 -49.23 -9.31
CA THR A 11 39.52 -47.83 -9.19
C THR A 11 40.18 -47.33 -10.49
N ALA A 12 39.92 -46.05 -10.80
CA ALA A 12 40.69 -45.06 -11.57
C ALA A 12 40.96 -45.27 -13.09
N THR A 13 40.68 -44.23 -13.89
CA THR A 13 41.67 -43.20 -14.31
C THR A 13 41.02 -42.12 -15.19
N ALA A 14 41.54 -40.90 -15.08
CA ALA A 14 41.07 -39.64 -15.63
C ALA A 14 41.16 -39.50 -17.17
N ALA A 15 40.28 -38.67 -17.75
CA ALA A 15 40.57 -37.86 -18.93
C ALA A 15 39.75 -36.57 -18.89
N ALA A 16 40.46 -35.44 -18.88
CA ALA A 16 39.92 -34.08 -18.88
C ALA A 16 39.48 -33.67 -20.29
N PHE A 17 38.32 -33.01 -20.39
CA PHE A 17 38.03 -32.10 -21.50
C PHE A 17 37.38 -30.83 -20.95
N LEU A 18 38.16 -29.75 -20.94
CA LEU A 18 37.68 -28.39 -20.74
C LEU A 18 36.87 -27.96 -21.96
N SER A 19 35.67 -27.42 -21.74
CA SER A 19 35.01 -26.54 -22.70
C SER A 19 34.71 -25.21 -22.01
N ALA A 20 35.38 -24.17 -22.48
CA ALA A 20 35.29 -22.80 -21.98
C ALA A 20 34.05 -22.10 -22.53
N ALA A 21 33.23 -21.52 -21.65
CA ALA A 21 32.16 -20.59 -22.02
C ALA A 21 32.73 -19.18 -22.25
N PRO A 22 32.24 -18.41 -23.22
CA PRO A 22 32.75 -17.06 -23.47
C PRO A 22 32.15 -16.07 -22.47
N ALA A 23 33.01 -15.21 -21.92
CA ALA A 23 32.62 -14.05 -21.15
C ALA A 23 32.11 -12.95 -22.10
N SER A 24 30.90 -12.43 -21.87
CA SER A 24 30.48 -11.13 -22.39
C SER A 24 30.09 -10.23 -21.21
N SER A 25 30.91 -9.21 -21.02
CA SER A 25 30.80 -8.19 -19.98
C SER A 25 30.27 -6.88 -20.58
N SER A 26 29.74 -6.02 -19.70
CA SER A 26 29.43 -4.59 -19.91
C SER A 26 28.01 -4.20 -20.41
N SER A 27 27.00 -4.32 -19.53
CA SER A 27 25.83 -3.39 -19.60
C SER A 27 25.23 -2.98 -18.24
N THR A 28 25.76 -3.50 -17.13
CA THR A 28 25.19 -3.32 -15.77
C THR A 28 25.55 -1.99 -15.09
N HIS A 29 26.51 -1.22 -15.62
CA HIS A 29 26.96 0.01 -14.95
C HIS A 29 26.10 1.25 -15.24
N ARG A 30 25.46 1.34 -16.42
CA ARG A 30 24.75 2.55 -16.84
C ARG A 30 23.32 2.67 -16.28
N ARG A 31 22.72 1.58 -15.81
CA ARG A 31 21.40 1.59 -15.13
C ARG A 31 21.46 1.94 -13.64
N ARG A 32 22.62 1.79 -12.99
CA ARG A 32 22.79 2.12 -11.56
C ARG A 32 22.85 3.63 -11.32
N SER A 33 23.47 4.40 -12.21
CA SER A 33 23.71 5.84 -11.98
C SER A 33 22.43 6.69 -12.02
N ARG A 34 21.46 6.35 -12.86
CA ARG A 34 20.17 7.07 -12.91
C ARG A 34 19.29 6.82 -11.68
N ARG A 35 19.41 5.66 -11.03
CA ARG A 35 18.66 5.33 -9.80
C ARG A 35 19.25 6.03 -8.57
N ALA A 36 20.57 6.22 -8.55
CA ALA A 36 21.27 6.96 -7.50
C ALA A 36 20.99 8.48 -7.54
N ALA A 37 20.82 9.07 -8.72
CA ALA A 37 20.65 10.52 -8.87
C ALA A 37 19.26 11.04 -8.43
N ILE A 38 18.22 10.20 -8.44
CA ILE A 38 16.88 10.58 -7.93
C ILE A 38 16.82 10.47 -6.40
N SER A 39 17.73 9.70 -5.79
CA SER A 39 17.79 9.47 -4.34
C SER A 39 18.44 10.63 -3.56
N ALA A 40 19.01 11.62 -4.23
CA ALA A 40 19.94 12.55 -3.61
C ALA A 40 19.36 13.95 -3.28
N SER A 41 18.04 14.17 -3.31
CA SER A 41 17.48 15.52 -3.10
C SER A 41 16.46 15.71 -1.97
N LEU A 42 16.35 14.78 -1.02
CA LEU A 42 15.77 15.06 0.31
C LEU A 42 16.54 14.23 1.35
N SER A 43 17.41 14.87 2.14
CA SER A 43 18.02 14.22 3.29
C SER A 43 16.97 14.06 4.40
N SER A 44 16.24 12.96 4.40
CA SER A 44 15.29 12.59 5.45
C SER A 44 15.28 11.07 5.56
N GLU A 45 15.64 10.53 6.72
CA GLU A 45 15.55 9.10 6.97
C GLU A 45 14.16 8.57 6.63
N GLU A 46 14.12 7.37 6.03
CA GLU A 46 12.87 6.74 5.65
C GLU A 46 12.00 6.45 6.89
N PRO A 47 10.66 6.61 6.82
CA PRO A 47 9.80 6.45 7.98
C PRO A 47 9.93 5.06 8.63
N LEU A 48 9.86 5.02 9.97
CA LEU A 48 10.04 3.81 10.76
C LEU A 48 9.10 2.67 10.33
N LEU A 49 7.84 2.99 10.00
CA LEU A 49 6.87 2.01 9.52
C LEU A 49 7.30 1.33 8.21
N ILE A 50 7.92 2.06 7.29
CA ILE A 50 8.38 1.52 6.01
C ILE A 50 9.61 0.63 6.21
N ARG A 51 10.55 1.07 7.05
CA ARG A 51 11.74 0.30 7.41
C ARG A 51 11.37 -1.02 8.07
N ALA A 52 10.42 -0.99 9.02
CA ALA A 52 9.89 -2.19 9.66
C ALA A 52 9.19 -3.12 8.67
N ALA A 53 8.37 -2.59 7.76
CA ALA A 53 7.68 -3.40 6.74
C ALA A 53 8.65 -4.10 5.76
N ARG A 54 9.88 -3.60 5.62
CA ARG A 54 10.95 -4.24 4.84
C ARG A 54 11.76 -5.29 5.62
N GLY A 55 11.52 -5.41 6.92
CA GLY A 55 12.29 -6.29 7.79
C GLY A 55 13.72 -5.79 8.04
N GLU A 56 13.94 -4.48 8.05
CA GLU A 56 15.23 -3.92 8.45
C GLU A 56 15.55 -4.22 9.92
N ASP A 57 16.79 -4.62 10.19
CA ASP A 57 17.31 -4.80 11.55
C ASP A 57 17.70 -3.47 12.21
N GLY A 58 17.86 -3.47 13.53
CA GLY A 58 18.38 -2.31 14.27
C GLY A 58 17.38 -1.14 14.38
N LEU A 59 16.08 -1.42 14.30
CA LEU A 59 15.05 -0.41 14.53
C LEU A 59 15.05 0.03 16.01
N PRO A 60 14.88 1.34 16.30
CA PRO A 60 14.91 1.85 17.67
C PRO A 60 13.71 1.37 18.50
N ARG A 61 12.58 1.06 17.84
CA ARG A 61 11.36 0.50 18.43
C ARG A 61 10.44 -0.06 17.33
N PRO A 62 9.42 -0.87 17.67
CA PRO A 62 8.34 -1.18 16.75
C PRO A 62 7.53 0.08 16.38
N PRO A 63 7.13 0.26 15.10
CA PRO A 63 6.20 1.31 14.71
C PRO A 63 4.78 0.99 15.18
N ALA A 64 4.00 2.01 15.53
CA ALA A 64 2.63 1.89 16.00
C ALA A 64 1.68 2.83 15.24
N TRP A 65 0.55 2.27 14.84
CA TRP A 65 -0.62 2.96 14.28
C TRP A 65 -1.85 2.08 14.54
N MET A 66 -3.06 2.63 14.34
CA MET A 66 -4.30 1.89 14.58
C MET A 66 -5.18 1.86 13.34
N MET A 67 -5.76 0.68 13.05
CA MET A 67 -6.87 0.62 12.12
C MET A 67 -8.04 1.46 12.65
N ARG A 68 -8.75 2.16 11.75
CA ARG A 68 -9.82 3.10 12.10
C ARG A 68 -9.37 4.24 13.03
N GLN A 69 -8.11 4.66 12.93
CA GLN A 69 -7.55 5.79 13.69
C GLN A 69 -8.31 7.11 13.51
N ALA A 70 -8.94 7.36 12.36
CA ALA A 70 -9.83 8.49 12.16
C ALA A 70 -11.27 7.98 12.18
N GLY A 71 -12.06 8.38 13.18
CA GLY A 71 -13.42 7.88 13.29
C GLY A 71 -14.17 8.31 14.54
N ARG A 72 -15.33 7.66 14.76
CA ARG A 72 -16.37 8.04 15.74
C ARG A 72 -15.90 8.15 17.18
N TYR A 73 -14.77 7.55 17.56
CA TYR A 73 -14.25 7.71 18.92
C TYR A 73 -13.70 9.12 19.19
N MET A 74 -13.37 9.88 18.14
CA MET A 74 -12.84 11.24 18.26
C MET A 74 -13.97 12.28 18.26
N ALA A 75 -13.96 13.20 19.23
CA ALA A 75 -14.92 14.30 19.29
C ALA A 75 -14.85 15.22 18.06
N SER A 76 -13.64 15.47 17.53
CA SER A 76 -13.41 16.23 16.29
C SER A 76 -14.11 15.60 15.09
N TYR A 77 -13.97 14.27 14.90
CA TYR A 77 -14.67 13.53 13.85
C TYR A 77 -16.19 13.61 14.01
N GLN A 78 -16.70 13.45 15.25
CA GLN A 78 -18.13 13.52 15.51
C GLN A 78 -18.69 14.92 15.18
N ALA A 79 -17.98 15.99 15.55
CA ALA A 79 -18.38 17.36 15.24
C ALA A 79 -18.38 17.62 13.72
N LEU A 80 -17.37 17.13 13.00
CA LEU A 80 -17.32 17.22 11.53
C LEU A 80 -18.46 16.43 10.88
N SER A 81 -18.73 15.21 11.36
CA SER A 81 -19.81 14.36 10.84
C SER A 81 -21.20 14.97 11.04
N LYS A 82 -21.40 15.79 12.07
CA LYS A 82 -22.66 16.53 12.26
C LYS A 82 -22.84 17.66 11.24
N ARG A 83 -21.74 18.27 10.78
CA ARG A 83 -21.74 19.31 9.74
C ARG A 83 -21.87 18.73 8.33
N HIS A 84 -21.26 17.56 8.11
CA HIS A 84 -21.26 16.82 6.85
C HIS A 84 -21.85 15.42 7.09
N PRO A 85 -23.19 15.28 7.17
CA PRO A 85 -23.84 14.03 7.55
C PRO A 85 -23.57 12.90 6.55
N SER A 86 -23.46 13.22 5.25
CA SER A 86 -23.16 12.23 4.21
C SER A 86 -21.77 11.63 4.42
N PHE A 87 -21.72 10.31 4.56
CA PHE A 87 -20.43 9.61 4.61
C PHE A 87 -19.68 9.73 3.29
N ARG A 88 -20.40 9.60 2.16
CA ARG A 88 -19.80 9.70 0.82
C ARG A 88 -19.19 11.07 0.61
N GLU A 89 -19.87 12.14 1.01
CA GLU A 89 -19.32 13.51 0.97
C GLU A 89 -17.98 13.58 1.72
N ARG A 90 -17.92 13.04 2.94
CA ARG A 90 -16.69 13.05 3.75
C ARG A 90 -15.57 12.15 3.20
N SER A 91 -15.89 11.07 2.51
CA SER A 91 -14.92 10.14 1.93
C SER A 91 -14.56 10.42 0.47
N GLU A 92 -15.24 11.38 -0.18
CA GLU A 92 -15.05 11.72 -1.60
C GLU A 92 -14.71 13.21 -1.82
N THR A 93 -14.74 14.04 -0.77
CA THR A 93 -14.32 15.45 -0.83
C THR A 93 -12.91 15.61 -0.28
N THR A 94 -11.97 16.04 -1.13
CA THR A 94 -10.53 16.15 -0.82
C THR A 94 -10.26 16.86 0.53
N ASP A 95 -10.83 18.04 0.77
CA ASP A 95 -10.58 18.80 2.00
C ASP A 95 -11.05 18.06 3.26
N LEU A 96 -12.22 17.41 3.19
CA LEU A 96 -12.78 16.64 4.30
C LEU A 96 -11.96 15.38 4.56
N ILE A 97 -11.50 14.69 3.51
CA ILE A 97 -10.62 13.53 3.61
C ILE A 97 -9.32 13.91 4.33
N VAL A 98 -8.69 15.01 3.91
CA VAL A 98 -7.44 15.50 4.51
C VAL A 98 -7.65 15.88 5.97
N GLU A 99 -8.69 16.69 6.27
CA GLU A 99 -8.99 17.12 7.64
C GLU A 99 -9.22 15.90 8.55
N ILE A 100 -10.07 14.95 8.15
CA ILE A 100 -10.38 13.76 8.95
C ILE A 100 -9.13 12.89 9.14
N THR A 101 -8.35 12.67 8.09
CA THR A 101 -7.16 11.81 8.12
C THR A 101 -6.10 12.36 9.08
N LEU A 102 -5.95 13.69 9.17
CA LEU A 102 -4.95 14.34 10.02
C LEU A 102 -5.37 14.48 11.49
N GLN A 103 -6.64 14.27 11.84
CA GLN A 103 -7.08 14.30 13.25
C GLN A 103 -6.25 13.40 14.19
N PRO A 104 -6.10 12.09 13.93
CA PRO A 104 -5.25 11.23 14.77
C PRO A 104 -3.76 11.57 14.67
N TRP A 105 -3.31 12.09 13.53
CA TRP A 105 -1.93 12.55 13.37
C TRP A 105 -1.60 13.67 14.35
N HIS A 106 -2.48 14.67 14.46
CA HIS A 106 -2.30 15.77 15.40
C HIS A 106 -2.49 15.35 16.87
N ALA A 107 -3.37 14.38 17.15
CA ALA A 107 -3.65 13.96 18.52
C ALA A 107 -2.59 13.01 19.10
N PHE A 108 -2.02 12.12 18.27
CA PHE A 108 -1.22 10.99 18.76
C PHE A 108 0.12 10.80 18.05
N ALA A 109 0.36 11.48 16.92
CA ALA A 109 1.57 11.34 16.12
C ALA A 109 2.01 9.87 15.88
N PRO A 110 1.14 9.01 15.31
CA PRO A 110 1.46 7.61 15.01
C PRO A 110 2.55 7.50 13.93
N ASP A 111 3.20 6.34 13.83
CA ASP A 111 4.22 6.07 12.79
C ASP A 111 3.62 5.86 11.39
N GLY A 112 2.29 5.75 11.32
CA GLY A 112 1.55 5.57 10.08
C GLY A 112 0.25 6.37 10.12
N VAL A 113 -0.07 6.99 8.98
CA VAL A 113 -1.35 7.66 8.76
C VAL A 113 -2.03 6.99 7.58
N ILE A 114 -3.26 6.54 7.77
CA ILE A 114 -4.07 5.89 6.74
C ILE A 114 -5.12 6.85 6.20
N LEU A 115 -5.24 6.92 4.87
CA LEU A 115 -6.25 7.72 4.16
C LEU A 115 -7.66 7.40 4.67
N PHE A 116 -8.43 8.43 5.00
CA PHE A 116 -9.86 8.31 5.21
C PHE A 116 -10.57 8.14 3.85
N SER A 117 -10.94 6.90 3.53
CA SER A 117 -11.67 6.53 2.31
C SER A 117 -12.52 5.30 2.60
N ASP A 118 -13.51 5.02 1.74
CA ASP A 118 -14.21 3.73 1.74
C ASP A 118 -13.53 2.75 0.77
N ILE A 119 -13.68 1.45 1.02
CA ILE A 119 -13.18 0.41 0.11
C ILE A 119 -14.08 0.25 -1.14
N LEU A 120 -15.35 0.68 -1.05
CA LEU A 120 -16.32 0.60 -2.14
C LEU A 120 -16.26 1.82 -3.07
N THR A 121 -15.44 2.83 -2.75
CA THR A 121 -15.20 4.01 -3.58
C THR A 121 -14.94 3.70 -5.07
N PRO A 122 -14.25 2.62 -5.47
CA PRO A 122 -14.08 2.28 -6.88
C PRO A 122 -15.33 1.75 -7.60
N LEU A 123 -16.38 1.33 -6.89
CA LEU A 123 -17.56 0.70 -7.50
C LEU A 123 -18.26 1.57 -8.55
N PRO A 124 -18.54 2.87 -8.31
CA PRO A 124 -19.14 3.73 -9.32
C PRO A 124 -18.23 3.98 -10.54
N ALA A 125 -16.91 3.82 -10.38
CA ALA A 125 -15.93 3.93 -11.45
C ALA A 125 -15.94 2.72 -12.39
N ILE A 126 -16.46 1.56 -11.95
CA ILE A 126 -16.66 0.36 -12.77
C ILE A 126 -18.13 0.11 -13.14
N GLY A 127 -19.00 1.11 -12.91
CA GLY A 127 -20.42 1.06 -13.29
C GLY A 127 -21.36 0.45 -12.23
N VAL A 128 -20.89 0.24 -11.00
CA VAL A 128 -21.71 -0.29 -9.90
C VAL A 128 -22.05 0.85 -8.94
N PRO A 129 -23.26 1.45 -9.02
CA PRO A 129 -23.68 2.45 -8.06
C PRO A 129 -23.87 1.81 -6.68
N PHE A 130 -23.55 2.58 -5.64
CA PHE A 130 -23.89 2.25 -4.27
C PHE A 130 -24.19 3.52 -3.48
N ASP A 131 -24.95 3.35 -2.40
CA ASP A 131 -25.22 4.41 -1.44
C ASP A 131 -24.90 3.93 -0.02
N ILE A 132 -24.81 4.84 0.94
CA ILE A 132 -24.55 4.51 2.34
C ILE A 132 -25.76 4.93 3.18
N SER A 133 -26.50 3.94 3.64
CA SER A 133 -27.59 4.11 4.59
C SER A 133 -27.04 4.20 6.01
N GLU A 134 -27.55 5.14 6.81
CA GLU A 134 -27.17 5.27 8.23
C GLU A 134 -27.44 4.00 9.06
N SER A 135 -28.51 3.27 8.74
CA SER A 135 -28.91 2.07 9.49
C SER A 135 -28.38 0.77 8.92
N LYS A 136 -28.15 0.70 7.60
CA LYS A 136 -27.77 -0.55 6.89
C LYS A 136 -26.33 -0.57 6.40
N GLY A 137 -25.63 0.57 6.44
CA GLY A 137 -24.32 0.71 5.81
C GLY A 137 -24.43 0.77 4.28
N PRO A 138 -23.43 0.28 3.54
CA PRO A 138 -23.45 0.35 2.08
C PRO A 138 -24.56 -0.52 1.48
N VAL A 139 -25.30 0.07 0.54
CA VAL A 139 -26.40 -0.57 -0.19
C VAL A 139 -26.07 -0.51 -1.69
N ILE A 140 -25.91 -1.67 -2.29
CA ILE A 140 -25.77 -1.84 -3.74
C ILE A 140 -27.16 -2.18 -4.28
N GLN A 141 -27.74 -1.29 -5.08
CA GLN A 141 -29.13 -1.43 -5.56
C GLN A 141 -29.31 -2.64 -6.48
N SER A 142 -28.32 -2.91 -7.31
CA SER A 142 -28.32 -4.01 -8.29
C SER A 142 -27.07 -4.88 -8.11
N PRO A 143 -27.07 -5.82 -7.15
CA PRO A 143 -25.95 -6.73 -6.96
C PRO A 143 -25.72 -7.60 -8.20
N VAL A 144 -24.45 -7.79 -8.57
CA VAL A 144 -24.04 -8.69 -9.66
C VAL A 144 -24.28 -10.14 -9.24
N ARG A 145 -25.03 -10.88 -10.07
CA ARG A 145 -25.46 -12.26 -9.85
C ARG A 145 -25.31 -13.17 -11.07
N THR A 146 -25.20 -12.59 -12.27
CA THR A 146 -25.07 -13.34 -13.53
C THR A 146 -23.79 -12.97 -14.28
N GLU A 147 -23.37 -13.84 -15.20
CA GLU A 147 -22.21 -13.56 -16.05
C GLU A 147 -22.48 -12.37 -16.97
N GLU A 148 -23.71 -12.20 -17.45
CA GLU A 148 -24.14 -11.07 -18.26
C GLU A 148 -23.91 -9.74 -17.52
N GLN A 149 -24.26 -9.67 -16.24
CA GLN A 149 -24.02 -8.47 -15.41
C GLN A 149 -22.53 -8.21 -15.15
N VAL A 150 -21.68 -9.25 -15.15
CA VAL A 150 -20.22 -9.05 -15.11
C VAL A 150 -19.72 -8.43 -16.42
N ARG A 151 -20.29 -8.83 -17.56
CA ARG A 151 -19.94 -8.26 -18.88
C ARG A 151 -20.40 -6.81 -19.04
N GLU A 152 -21.39 -6.37 -18.26
CA GLU A 152 -21.87 -4.97 -18.23
C GLU A 152 -20.95 -4.03 -17.44
N LEU A 153 -20.02 -4.55 -16.65
CA LEU A 153 -19.03 -3.71 -15.94
C LEU A 153 -18.18 -2.94 -16.95
N VAL A 154 -17.92 -1.67 -16.64
CA VAL A 154 -17.09 -0.81 -17.49
C VAL A 154 -15.63 -0.83 -17.01
N PRO A 155 -14.66 -0.57 -17.91
CA PRO A 155 -13.29 -0.27 -17.50
C PRO A 155 -13.28 0.84 -16.43
N ILE A 156 -12.36 0.72 -15.48
CA ILE A 156 -12.28 1.67 -14.37
C ILE A 156 -12.02 3.09 -14.89
N ASP A 157 -12.96 3.99 -14.59
CA ASP A 157 -12.84 5.41 -14.88
C ASP A 157 -12.08 6.12 -13.74
N LEU A 158 -10.78 6.34 -13.94
CA LEU A 158 -9.91 6.96 -12.94
C LEU A 158 -10.22 8.45 -12.72
N ASP A 159 -10.90 9.12 -13.64
CA ASP A 159 -11.27 10.53 -13.47
C ASP A 159 -12.27 10.70 -12.32
N LYS A 160 -13.11 9.69 -12.07
CA LYS A 160 -14.00 9.64 -10.91
C LYS A 160 -13.28 9.43 -9.58
N LEU A 161 -11.97 9.18 -9.58
CA LEU A 161 -11.16 8.85 -8.40
C LEU A 161 -10.02 9.85 -8.16
N GLN A 162 -10.00 10.98 -8.88
CA GLN A 162 -8.90 11.97 -8.79
C GLN A 162 -8.68 12.50 -7.36
N PHE A 163 -9.77 12.68 -6.59
CA PHE A 163 -9.73 13.14 -5.20
C PHE A 163 -8.87 12.24 -4.29
N VAL A 164 -8.75 10.94 -4.60
CA VAL A 164 -7.89 10.01 -3.84
C VAL A 164 -6.43 10.42 -4.01
N GLY A 165 -6.01 10.64 -5.26
CA GLY A 165 -4.65 11.03 -5.60
C GLY A 165 -4.29 12.42 -5.06
N GLU A 166 -5.22 13.37 -5.15
CA GLU A 166 -5.06 14.72 -4.59
C GLU A 166 -4.91 14.69 -3.06
N SER A 167 -5.79 13.97 -2.38
CA SER A 167 -5.73 13.79 -0.93
C SER A 167 -4.40 13.18 -0.50
N LEU A 168 -3.93 12.14 -1.19
CA LEU A 168 -2.63 11.52 -0.90
C LEU A 168 -1.45 12.47 -1.10
N LYS A 169 -1.48 13.34 -2.12
CA LYS A 169 -0.44 14.36 -2.34
C LYS A 169 -0.38 15.36 -1.19
N ILE A 170 -1.54 15.86 -0.75
CA ILE A 170 -1.63 16.82 0.37
C ILE A 170 -1.18 16.15 1.67
N LEU A 171 -1.69 14.95 1.96
CA LEU A 171 -1.28 14.21 3.16
C LEU A 171 0.21 13.93 3.20
N ARG A 172 0.83 13.67 2.04
CA ARG A 172 2.28 13.46 1.95
C ARG A 172 3.08 14.72 2.29
N SER A 173 2.59 15.93 1.97
CA SER A 173 3.25 17.18 2.39
C SER A 173 3.02 17.51 3.86
N GLU A 174 1.88 17.14 4.42
CA GLU A 174 1.51 17.42 5.82
C GLU A 174 2.21 16.49 6.82
N VAL A 175 2.34 15.21 6.47
CA VAL A 175 2.95 14.18 7.34
C VAL A 175 4.48 14.22 7.18
N THR A 176 5.09 15.17 7.89
CA THR A 176 6.57 15.27 8.02
C THR A 176 7.07 14.39 9.17
N PRO A 177 8.21 13.69 9.05
CA PRO A 177 8.79 12.89 10.12
C PRO A 177 8.94 13.67 11.43
N ILE A 178 8.53 13.06 12.54
CA ILE A 178 8.47 13.67 13.89
C ILE A 178 9.83 14.20 14.36
N HIS A 179 10.95 13.62 13.91
CA HIS A 179 12.31 14.05 14.27
C HIS A 179 12.72 15.43 13.74
N LEU A 180 11.89 16.08 12.91
CA LEU A 180 12.14 17.41 12.34
C LEU A 180 11.41 18.55 13.08
N ARG A 181 10.75 18.27 14.21
CA ARG A 181 9.96 19.25 14.99
C ARG A 181 10.60 19.66 16.33
N ALA A 182 11.88 19.39 16.53
CA ALA A 182 12.66 19.84 17.70
C ALA A 182 13.27 21.23 17.48
#